data_AF-A0A2V9XGN1-F1
#
_entry.id   AF-A0A2V9XGN1-F1
#
_cell.length_a   1.000
_cell.length_b   1.000
_cell.length_c   1.000
_cell.angle_alpha   90.00
_cell.angle_beta   90.00
_cell.angle_gamma   90.00
#
_symmetry.space_group_name_H-M   'P 1'
#
loop_
_entity.id
_entity.type
_entity.pdbx_description
1 polymer ?
#
loop_
_entity_poly.entity_id
_entity_poly.type
_entity_poly.pdbx_seq_one_letter_code
_entity_poly.pdbx_strand_id
1 'polypeptide(L)'
;MSTTSDARGTFNVYAFQQPNFNDYPKIGVWRDAYYATFNMFSGNTFVGARTCAFNRSAMLAGAAATQVCFQLAASFASLLPADLDGASGAVGTTSPPAAGTPNFLVNFGTNSLNLWNFHVDFATPANSTLTGPTNIPVATFSAACNGGACVQQLNTKEKLDSLGDRLMYRLTYRNFAGNHESLVVNHSVTVGTTKRNPFTGVRWYELRRTPSGSGSFSVFQQGTYSPDSTFRWMGSIAMDKTGDIAVGYSASSSSVFPSIRYTGRVPADAAGTLQAETSLLAGSGSQLSNLNRWGDYSAISVDPGDDCTFFYTTEYLKSSGTFNWSTRIGSFKFPGCQ
;
A
#
# COMPACT_ATOMS: atom_id res chain seq x y z
N MET A 1 6.93 11.96 -16.15
CA MET A 1 6.12 11.09 -17.03
C MET A 1 6.97 10.65 -18.19
N SER A 2 7.04 9.34 -18.46
CA SER A 2 7.74 8.84 -19.65
C SER A 2 7.08 9.38 -20.92
N THR A 3 7.86 9.75 -21.92
CA THR A 3 7.36 10.21 -23.23
C THR A 3 7.00 9.04 -24.16
N THR A 4 7.43 7.82 -23.82
CA THR A 4 7.18 6.60 -24.58
C THR A 4 6.86 5.43 -23.64
N SER A 5 6.60 4.24 -24.19
CA SER A 5 6.49 3.00 -23.41
C SER A 5 7.85 2.46 -22.92
N ASP A 6 8.99 2.97 -23.40
CA ASP A 6 10.31 2.60 -22.87
C ASP A 6 10.62 3.45 -21.64
N ALA A 7 10.62 2.81 -20.46
CA ALA A 7 10.96 3.44 -19.19
C ALA A 7 12.42 3.92 -19.09
N ARG A 8 13.28 3.63 -20.07
CA ARG A 8 14.66 4.16 -20.17
C ARG A 8 14.75 5.39 -21.09
N GLY A 9 13.64 5.80 -21.69
CA GLY A 9 13.56 6.94 -22.60
C GLY A 9 13.60 8.29 -21.91
N THR A 10 13.02 9.30 -22.56
CA THR A 10 12.95 10.66 -22.02
C THR A 10 11.72 10.84 -21.13
N PHE A 11 11.80 11.84 -20.24
CA PHE A 11 10.76 12.12 -19.26
C PHE A 11 10.37 13.60 -19.26
N ASN A 12 9.06 13.85 -19.23
CA ASN A 12 8.52 15.14 -18.81
C ASN A 12 8.62 15.23 -17.28
N VAL A 13 9.31 16.24 -16.77
CA VAL A 13 9.50 16.46 -15.32
C VAL A 13 8.59 17.59 -14.86
N TYR A 14 7.92 17.37 -13.73
CA TYR A 14 6.97 18.31 -13.15
C TYR A 14 7.37 18.62 -11.71
N ALA A 15 7.25 19.89 -11.32
CA ALA A 15 7.43 20.34 -9.96
C ALA A 15 6.17 21.11 -9.53
N PHE A 16 5.63 20.74 -8.37
CA PHE A 16 4.47 21.40 -7.79
C PHE A 16 4.81 21.85 -6.38
N GLN A 17 4.66 23.16 -6.13
CA GLN A 17 4.93 23.73 -4.82
C GLN A 17 3.93 23.20 -3.78
N GLN A 18 4.45 22.82 -2.61
CA GLN A 18 3.66 22.50 -1.42
C GLN A 18 3.84 23.59 -0.35
N PRO A 19 2.83 23.83 0.51
CA PRO A 19 2.89 24.91 1.50
C PRO A 19 3.84 24.62 2.68
N ASN A 20 4.19 23.35 2.89
CA ASN A 20 4.91 22.85 4.05
C ASN A 20 5.79 21.65 3.64
N PHE A 21 6.63 21.14 4.57
CA PHE A 21 7.43 19.94 4.31
C PHE A 21 6.49 18.74 4.11
N ASN A 22 6.61 18.10 2.94
CA ASN A 22 5.71 17.05 2.46
C ASN A 22 6.40 15.67 2.56
N ASP A 23 6.31 15.06 3.73
CA ASP A 23 6.97 13.78 4.03
C ASP A 23 6.11 12.57 3.65
N TYR A 24 6.75 11.42 3.56
CA TYR A 24 6.15 10.10 3.37
C TYR A 24 5.19 10.00 2.18
N PRO A 25 5.56 10.51 0.98
CA PRO A 25 4.66 10.56 -0.16
C PRO A 25 4.15 9.18 -0.57
N LYS A 26 2.89 9.10 -0.99
CA LYS A 26 2.31 7.92 -1.66
C LYS A 26 1.57 8.40 -2.90
N ILE A 27 1.62 7.62 -3.97
CA ILE A 27 1.00 7.98 -5.25
C ILE A 27 0.11 6.83 -5.73
N GLY A 28 -1.03 7.20 -6.32
CA GLY A 28 -1.97 6.31 -6.98
C GLY A 28 -2.27 6.84 -8.38
N VAL A 29 -2.29 5.96 -9.35
CA VAL A 29 -2.78 6.18 -10.71
C VAL A 29 -4.28 5.95 -10.70
N TRP A 30 -5.03 6.97 -11.14
CA TRP A 30 -6.46 6.86 -11.35
C TRP A 30 -6.80 7.22 -12.80
N ARG A 31 -8.09 7.14 -13.14
CA ARG A 31 -8.57 7.34 -14.51
C ARG A 31 -8.31 8.77 -15.02
N ASP A 32 -8.53 9.77 -14.17
CA ASP A 32 -8.55 11.20 -14.50
C ASP A 32 -7.33 11.98 -13.98
N ALA A 33 -6.69 11.51 -12.92
CA ALA A 33 -5.54 12.17 -12.31
C ALA A 33 -4.52 11.17 -11.73
N TYR A 34 -3.32 11.69 -11.46
CA TYR A 34 -2.43 11.07 -10.49
C TYR A 34 -2.76 11.66 -9.11
N TYR A 35 -3.04 10.81 -8.13
CA TYR A 35 -3.35 11.25 -6.78
C TYR A 35 -2.14 10.99 -5.89
N ALA A 36 -1.67 11.98 -5.15
CA ALA A 36 -0.65 11.79 -4.14
C ALA A 36 -1.08 12.29 -2.77
N THR A 37 -0.57 11.63 -1.75
CA THR A 37 -0.76 11.99 -0.35
C THR A 37 0.57 12.25 0.32
N PHE A 38 0.55 13.13 1.32
CA PHE A 38 1.73 13.54 2.08
C PHE A 38 1.37 13.71 3.55
N ASN A 39 2.31 13.45 4.45
CA ASN A 39 2.26 13.95 5.81
C ASN A 39 2.88 15.35 5.84
N MET A 40 2.10 16.38 6.19
CA MET A 40 2.59 17.76 6.15
C MET A 40 3.16 18.19 7.49
N PHE A 41 4.28 18.92 7.44
CA PHE A 41 4.95 19.45 8.63
C PHE A 41 5.27 20.95 8.52
N SER A 42 4.86 21.71 9.52
CA SER A 42 5.31 23.08 9.73
C SER A 42 6.51 23.07 10.68
N GLY A 43 7.73 23.18 10.12
CA GLY A 43 8.94 22.81 10.84
C GLY A 43 8.90 21.32 11.19
N ASN A 44 8.95 20.99 12.49
CA ASN A 44 8.84 19.61 12.99
C ASN A 44 7.43 19.25 13.48
N THR A 45 6.46 20.16 13.35
CA THR A 45 5.09 19.93 13.84
C THR A 45 4.25 19.33 12.74
N PHE A 46 3.70 18.14 12.97
CA PHE A 46 2.72 17.52 12.07
C PHE A 46 1.42 18.34 12.03
N VAL A 47 0.96 18.70 10.84
CA VAL A 47 -0.25 19.53 10.63
C VAL A 47 -1.37 18.81 9.90
N GLY A 48 -1.27 17.48 9.76
CA GLY A 48 -2.25 16.65 9.07
C GLY A 48 -1.78 16.22 7.68
N ALA A 49 -2.41 15.19 7.16
CA ALA A 49 -2.17 14.75 5.80
C ALA A 49 -2.72 15.73 4.77
N ARG A 50 -2.06 15.80 3.62
CA ARG A 50 -2.52 16.53 2.44
C ARG A 50 -2.68 15.55 1.29
N THR A 51 -3.76 15.69 0.53
CA THR A 51 -3.98 14.93 -0.70
C THR A 51 -4.06 15.88 -1.88
N CYS A 52 -3.45 15.52 -2.99
CA CYS A 52 -3.39 16.32 -4.21
C CYS A 52 -3.68 15.45 -5.43
N ALA A 53 -4.45 15.98 -6.37
CA ALA A 53 -4.69 15.42 -7.69
C ALA A 53 -3.91 16.24 -8.72
N PHE A 54 -3.14 15.58 -9.59
CA PHE A 54 -2.35 16.19 -10.65
C PHE A 54 -2.97 15.87 -12.01
N ASN A 55 -3.05 16.88 -12.90
CA ASN A 55 -3.72 16.78 -14.18
C ASN A 55 -3.02 15.77 -15.12
N ARG A 56 -3.54 14.54 -15.16
CA ARG A 56 -2.94 13.43 -15.89
C ARG A 56 -2.89 13.67 -17.40
N SER A 57 -3.94 14.24 -17.99
CA SER A 57 -3.98 14.47 -19.45
C SER A 57 -2.92 15.49 -19.88
N ALA A 58 -2.78 16.59 -19.15
CA ALA A 58 -1.73 17.58 -19.40
C ALA A 58 -0.33 16.98 -19.20
N MET A 59 -0.13 16.18 -18.13
CA MET A 59 1.17 15.58 -17.81
C MET A 59 1.62 14.54 -18.84
N LEU A 60 0.68 13.74 -19.37
CA LEU A 60 0.96 12.79 -20.44
C LEU A 60 1.26 13.47 -21.77
N ALA A 61 0.60 14.61 -22.04
CA ALA A 61 0.85 15.41 -23.23
C ALA A 61 2.16 16.23 -23.18
N GLY A 62 2.86 16.25 -22.04
CA GLY A 62 4.04 17.10 -21.84
C GLY A 62 3.69 18.59 -21.70
N ALA A 63 2.42 18.93 -21.49
CA ALA A 63 1.96 20.30 -21.31
C ALA A 63 2.15 20.77 -19.86
N ALA A 64 1.98 22.07 -19.63
CA ALA A 64 1.87 22.61 -18.28
C ALA A 64 0.67 21.97 -17.57
N ALA A 65 0.90 21.44 -16.37
CA ALA A 65 -0.10 20.71 -15.61
C ALA A 65 -0.46 21.47 -14.33
N THR A 66 -1.68 21.25 -13.85
CA THR A 66 -2.21 21.83 -12.62
C THR A 66 -2.35 20.78 -11.52
N GLN A 67 -2.40 21.25 -10.27
CA GLN A 67 -2.76 20.42 -9.11
C GLN A 67 -3.97 21.01 -8.39
N VAL A 68 -4.78 20.14 -7.79
CA VAL A 68 -5.83 20.51 -6.82
C VAL A 68 -5.57 19.74 -5.55
N CYS A 69 -5.60 20.40 -4.39
CA CYS A 69 -5.22 19.77 -3.12
C CYS A 69 -6.19 20.09 -1.99
N PHE A 70 -6.32 19.15 -1.06
CA PHE A 70 -7.06 19.28 0.20
C PHE A 70 -6.14 19.00 1.38
N GLN A 71 -6.20 19.88 2.40
CA GLN A 71 -5.55 19.68 3.69
C GLN A 71 -6.54 19.01 4.66
N LEU A 72 -6.14 17.91 5.28
CA LEU A 72 -6.91 17.27 6.35
C LEU A 72 -6.48 17.78 7.73
N ALA A 73 -7.33 17.53 8.73
CA ALA A 73 -7.03 17.80 10.13
C ALA A 73 -5.81 16.99 10.62
N ALA A 74 -5.14 17.49 11.66
CA ALA A 74 -3.96 16.87 12.27
C ALA A 74 -4.19 15.48 12.90
N SER A 75 -5.44 15.03 12.99
CA SER A 75 -5.80 13.68 13.42
C SER A 75 -5.66 12.62 12.32
N PHE A 76 -5.47 13.02 11.07
CA PHE A 76 -5.36 12.10 9.93
C PHE A 76 -3.96 12.16 9.33
N ALA A 77 -3.30 11.01 9.27
CA ALA A 77 -1.97 10.82 8.71
C ALA A 77 -1.95 9.66 7.71
N SER A 78 -0.93 9.65 6.85
CA SER A 78 -0.51 8.51 6.03
C SER A 78 -1.65 7.87 5.23
N LEU A 79 -2.49 8.69 4.59
CA LEU A 79 -3.54 8.19 3.68
C LEU A 79 -2.88 7.50 2.47
N LEU A 80 -3.50 6.44 1.99
CA LEU A 80 -3.14 5.78 0.74
C LEU A 80 -4.17 6.15 -0.34
N PRO A 81 -3.76 6.76 -1.46
CA PRO A 81 -4.62 6.89 -2.63
C PRO A 81 -4.78 5.52 -3.30
N ALA A 82 -5.99 5.24 -3.79
CA ALA A 82 -6.25 4.03 -4.54
C ALA A 82 -5.47 4.07 -5.85
N ASP A 83 -4.83 2.95 -6.16
CA ASP A 83 -4.13 2.73 -7.42
C ASP A 83 -4.91 1.74 -8.27
N LEU A 84 -5.22 2.16 -9.49
CA LEU A 84 -5.96 1.39 -10.47
C LEU A 84 -5.07 0.27 -11.05
N ASP A 85 -5.36 -0.97 -10.67
CA ASP A 85 -4.88 -2.16 -11.36
C ASP A 85 -5.95 -2.65 -12.37
N GLY A 86 -5.49 -3.23 -13.47
CA GLY A 86 -6.33 -3.64 -14.60
C GLY A 86 -6.28 -2.64 -15.74
N ALA A 87 -5.73 -3.04 -16.88
CA ALA A 87 -5.59 -2.19 -18.05
C ALA A 87 -6.93 -1.98 -18.78
N SER A 88 -7.12 -0.79 -19.36
CA SER A 88 -8.00 -0.63 -20.53
C SER A 88 -7.38 -1.38 -21.71
N GLY A 89 -7.62 -2.69 -21.81
CA GLY A 89 -7.05 -3.54 -22.86
C GLY A 89 -6.57 -4.92 -22.39
N ALA A 90 -6.56 -5.21 -21.08
CA ALA A 90 -6.43 -6.59 -20.62
C ALA A 90 -7.68 -7.36 -21.06
N VAL A 91 -7.50 -8.45 -21.80
CA VAL A 91 -8.58 -9.40 -22.10
C VAL A 91 -8.93 -10.07 -20.77
N GLY A 92 -9.93 -9.56 -20.06
CA GLY A 92 -10.26 -10.01 -18.71
C GLY A 92 -11.55 -9.39 -18.15
N THR A 93 -11.92 -9.82 -16.94
CA THR A 93 -13.16 -9.44 -16.22
C THR A 93 -13.09 -8.07 -15.56
N THR A 94 -11.95 -7.37 -15.63
CA THR A 94 -11.74 -6.09 -14.94
C THR A 94 -11.84 -4.89 -15.87
N SER A 95 -12.53 -3.83 -15.44
CA SER A 95 -12.66 -2.56 -16.17
C SER A 95 -12.04 -1.41 -15.39
N PRO A 96 -11.66 -0.29 -16.02
CA PRO A 96 -11.43 0.94 -15.26
C PRO A 96 -12.71 1.36 -14.51
N PRO A 97 -12.59 2.17 -13.44
CA PRO A 97 -13.75 2.79 -12.80
C PRO A 97 -14.51 3.65 -13.82
N ALA A 98 -15.81 3.87 -13.60
CA ALA A 98 -16.61 4.72 -14.46
C ALA A 98 -16.04 6.15 -14.52
N ALA A 99 -16.29 6.86 -15.63
CA ALA A 99 -15.87 8.26 -15.73
C ALA A 99 -16.53 9.08 -14.61
N GLY A 100 -15.75 9.95 -13.97
CA GLY A 100 -16.21 10.76 -12.84
C GLY A 100 -16.22 10.03 -11.49
N THR A 101 -15.89 8.73 -11.43
CA THR A 101 -15.70 8.04 -10.14
C THR A 101 -14.54 8.68 -9.38
N PRO A 102 -14.74 9.16 -8.14
CA PRO A 102 -13.67 9.76 -7.33
C PRO A 102 -12.57 8.75 -7.03
N ASN A 103 -11.35 9.23 -6.76
CA ASN A 103 -10.32 8.39 -6.17
C ASN A 103 -10.66 8.09 -4.70
N PHE A 104 -10.43 6.84 -4.28
CA PHE A 104 -10.63 6.45 -2.89
C PHE A 104 -9.33 6.62 -2.12
N LEU A 105 -9.39 7.30 -0.98
CA LEU A 105 -8.25 7.43 -0.07
C LEU A 105 -8.56 6.68 1.21
N VAL A 106 -7.61 5.92 1.73
CA VAL A 106 -7.81 5.15 2.98
C VAL A 106 -6.70 5.41 3.98
N ASN A 107 -7.06 5.64 5.24
CA ASN A 107 -6.19 5.40 6.39
C ASN A 107 -6.91 4.50 7.41
N PHE A 108 -6.31 4.23 8.56
CA PHE A 108 -7.02 3.54 9.63
C PHE A 108 -7.28 4.46 10.84
N GLY A 109 -8.30 4.11 11.61
CA GLY A 109 -8.54 4.60 12.96
C GLY A 109 -8.53 3.44 13.96
N THR A 110 -9.15 3.65 15.13
CA THR A 110 -9.31 2.58 16.12
C THR A 110 -10.30 1.55 15.61
N ASN A 111 -9.82 0.33 15.34
CA ASN A 111 -10.63 -0.80 14.86
C ASN A 111 -11.52 -0.46 13.65
N SER A 112 -11.04 0.43 12.78
CA SER A 112 -11.75 0.87 11.59
C SER A 112 -10.79 1.35 10.50
N LEU A 113 -11.28 1.34 9.26
CA LEU A 113 -10.68 2.07 8.14
C LEU A 113 -11.49 3.34 7.88
N ASN A 114 -10.82 4.45 7.60
CA ASN A 114 -11.47 5.68 7.18
C ASN A 114 -11.30 5.82 5.68
N LEU A 115 -12.40 6.00 4.95
CA LEU A 115 -12.41 6.15 3.51
C LEU A 115 -12.87 7.55 3.11
N TRP A 116 -12.14 8.20 2.22
CA TRP A 116 -12.55 9.45 1.57
C TRP A 116 -12.72 9.25 0.07
N ASN A 117 -13.59 10.06 -0.52
CA ASN A 117 -13.77 10.17 -1.96
C ASN A 117 -13.20 11.51 -2.42
N PHE A 118 -12.19 11.50 -3.28
CA PHE A 118 -11.61 12.68 -3.89
C PHE A 118 -12.02 12.78 -5.37
N HIS A 119 -12.98 13.65 -5.65
CA HIS A 119 -13.35 14.06 -7.00
C HIS A 119 -12.58 15.33 -7.40
N VAL A 120 -11.91 15.31 -8.55
CA VAL A 120 -11.20 16.47 -9.09
C VAL A 120 -11.91 17.01 -10.34
N ASP A 121 -11.97 18.34 -10.45
CA ASP A 121 -12.37 19.07 -11.64
C ASP A 121 -11.27 20.08 -11.98
N PHE A 122 -10.45 19.77 -12.99
CA PHE A 122 -9.38 20.67 -13.42
C PHE A 122 -9.87 21.85 -14.27
N ALA A 123 -11.08 21.78 -14.83
CA ALA A 123 -11.66 22.87 -15.59
C ALA A 123 -12.20 23.96 -14.65
N THR A 124 -12.84 23.53 -13.56
CA THR A 124 -13.33 24.40 -12.50
C THR A 124 -12.87 23.86 -11.13
N PRO A 125 -11.65 24.23 -10.66
CA PRO A 125 -11.09 23.68 -9.42
C PRO A 125 -11.99 23.79 -8.19
N ALA A 126 -12.84 24.83 -8.12
CA ALA A 126 -13.82 25.02 -7.05
C ALA A 126 -14.90 23.93 -6.97
N ASN A 127 -15.14 23.16 -8.04
CA ASN A 127 -16.06 22.01 -8.06
C ASN A 127 -15.42 20.71 -7.52
N SER A 128 -14.10 20.71 -7.28
CA SER A 128 -13.43 19.54 -6.70
C SER A 128 -13.91 19.31 -5.28
N THR A 129 -14.01 18.05 -4.86
CA THR A 129 -14.48 17.70 -3.53
C THR A 129 -13.62 16.61 -2.89
N LEU A 130 -13.46 16.70 -1.58
CA LEU A 130 -12.99 15.62 -0.72
C LEU A 130 -14.08 15.33 0.30
N THR A 131 -14.80 14.23 0.14
CA THR A 131 -15.88 13.84 1.04
C THR A 131 -15.48 12.66 1.92
N GLY A 132 -15.98 12.62 3.16
CA GLY A 132 -15.62 11.63 4.18
C GLY A 132 -15.00 12.27 5.44
N PRO A 133 -14.41 11.45 6.34
CA PRO A 133 -14.27 10.00 6.18
C PRO A 133 -15.58 9.25 6.42
N THR A 134 -15.84 8.24 5.59
CA THR A 134 -16.74 7.14 5.95
C THR A 134 -15.95 6.14 6.77
N ASN A 135 -16.45 5.79 7.96
CA ASN A 135 -15.82 4.79 8.82
C ASN A 135 -16.29 3.38 8.44
N ILE A 136 -15.35 2.48 8.19
CA ILE A 136 -15.58 1.07 7.86
C ILE A 136 -15.09 0.23 9.05
N PRO A 137 -15.98 -0.38 9.84
CA PRO A 137 -15.58 -1.22 10.96
C PRO A 137 -14.74 -2.42 10.51
N VAL A 138 -13.70 -2.76 11.27
CA VAL A 138 -12.88 -3.96 11.06
C VAL A 138 -12.73 -4.73 12.38
N ALA A 139 -12.34 -6.01 12.32
CA ALA A 139 -12.05 -6.71 13.58
C ALA A 139 -10.88 -6.07 14.32
N THR A 140 -10.92 -6.16 15.64
CA THR A 140 -10.01 -5.45 16.52
C THR A 140 -8.55 -5.74 16.22
N PHE A 141 -7.72 -4.71 16.42
CA PHE A 141 -6.28 -4.81 16.28
C PHE A 141 -5.57 -3.83 17.20
N SER A 142 -4.27 -4.02 17.35
CA SER A 142 -3.36 -3.03 17.91
C SER A 142 -2.21 -2.85 16.93
N ALA A 143 -1.84 -1.61 16.66
CA ALA A 143 -0.67 -1.26 15.86
C ALA A 143 0.53 -2.07 16.33
N ALA A 144 1.30 -2.64 15.40
CA ALA A 144 2.55 -3.31 15.74
C ALA A 144 3.43 -2.34 16.54
N CYS A 145 3.69 -2.67 17.81
CA CYS A 145 4.66 -1.94 18.63
C CYS A 145 4.39 -0.44 18.77
N ASN A 146 3.11 -0.05 18.70
CA ASN A 146 2.66 1.34 18.70
C ASN A 146 3.35 2.21 17.63
N GLY A 147 3.80 1.58 16.52
CA GLY A 147 4.51 2.25 15.43
C GLY A 147 6.01 2.46 15.66
N GLY A 148 6.60 1.86 16.69
CA GLY A 148 8.03 2.00 17.00
C GLY A 148 8.85 0.73 16.84
N ALA A 149 10.12 0.83 17.24
CA ALA A 149 11.11 -0.25 17.14
C ALA A 149 10.86 -1.41 18.11
N CYS A 150 10.69 -2.61 17.55
CA CYS A 150 10.49 -3.83 18.34
C CYS A 150 10.90 -5.12 17.63
N VAL A 151 11.06 -5.06 16.31
CA VAL A 151 11.28 -6.24 15.48
C VAL A 151 12.70 -6.73 15.70
N GLN A 152 12.81 -7.97 16.15
CA GLN A 152 14.11 -8.57 16.44
C GLN A 152 14.82 -9.04 15.18
N GLN A 153 16.15 -9.09 15.25
CA GLN A 153 17.02 -9.56 14.18
C GLN A 153 18.07 -10.51 14.76
N LEU A 154 18.55 -11.44 13.93
CA LEU A 154 19.60 -12.37 14.33
C LEU A 154 20.92 -11.64 14.61
N ASN A 155 21.69 -12.14 15.60
CA ASN A 155 23.04 -11.67 15.95
C ASN A 155 23.18 -10.19 16.36
N THR A 156 22.08 -9.52 16.74
CA THR A 156 22.13 -8.16 17.28
C THR A 156 21.02 -7.94 18.32
N LYS A 157 21.18 -6.89 19.14
CA LYS A 157 20.12 -6.40 20.03
C LYS A 157 19.35 -5.21 19.44
N GLU A 158 19.84 -4.66 18.32
CA GLU A 158 19.16 -3.58 17.60
C GLU A 158 17.82 -4.08 17.05
N LYS A 159 16.78 -3.25 17.20
CA LYS A 159 15.42 -3.61 16.79
C LYS A 159 14.96 -2.71 15.66
N LEU A 160 14.20 -3.28 14.73
CA LEU A 160 13.66 -2.54 13.60
C LEU A 160 12.31 -1.91 13.94
N ASP A 161 12.11 -0.72 13.39
CA ASP A 161 10.86 0.03 13.40
C ASP A 161 9.77 -0.75 12.64
N SER A 162 8.59 -0.87 13.26
CA SER A 162 7.49 -1.65 12.70
C SER A 162 6.64 -0.84 11.72
N LEU A 163 6.64 0.49 11.87
CA LEU A 163 5.70 1.40 11.22
C LEU A 163 4.23 0.97 11.32
N GLY A 164 3.87 0.27 12.41
CA GLY A 164 2.51 -0.24 12.63
C GLY A 164 1.44 0.84 12.88
N ASP A 165 1.82 2.12 12.95
CA ASP A 165 0.94 3.27 13.14
C ASP A 165 0.27 3.78 11.86
N ARG A 166 0.49 3.11 10.72
CA ARG A 166 -0.07 3.49 9.42
C ARG A 166 -0.34 2.29 8.51
N LEU A 167 -1.16 2.49 7.48
CA LEU A 167 -1.32 1.52 6.40
C LEU A 167 -0.06 1.42 5.56
N MET A 168 0.23 0.21 5.07
CA MET A 168 1.38 -0.04 4.22
C MET A 168 0.99 0.01 2.74
N TYR A 169 1.87 0.61 1.94
CA TYR A 169 1.60 0.82 0.52
C TYR A 169 1.54 -0.54 -0.22
N ARG A 170 0.55 -0.79 -1.08
CA ARG A 170 -0.41 0.15 -1.68
C ARG A 170 -1.87 -0.16 -1.35
N LEU A 171 -2.76 0.78 -1.68
CA LEU A 171 -4.21 0.55 -1.74
C LEU A 171 -4.57 0.19 -3.19
N THR A 172 -4.71 -1.09 -3.46
CA THR A 172 -4.96 -1.57 -4.83
C THR A 172 -6.45 -1.60 -5.11
N TYR A 173 -6.87 -1.08 -6.25
CA TYR A 173 -8.24 -1.08 -6.73
C TYR A 173 -8.41 -1.99 -7.95
N ARG A 174 -9.51 -2.74 -7.99
CA ARG A 174 -10.01 -3.43 -9.18
C ARG A 174 -11.52 -3.30 -9.29
N ASN A 175 -12.04 -3.28 -10.51
CA ASN A 175 -13.47 -3.34 -10.80
C ASN A 175 -13.78 -4.58 -11.63
N PHE A 176 -14.39 -5.59 -11.02
CA PHE A 176 -14.92 -6.78 -11.68
C PHE A 176 -16.28 -6.41 -12.29
N ALA A 177 -16.26 -6.04 -13.57
CA ALA A 177 -17.35 -5.37 -14.25
C ALA A 177 -18.67 -6.14 -14.10
N GLY A 178 -19.72 -5.43 -13.69
CA GLY A 178 -21.06 -6.01 -13.49
C GLY A 178 -21.22 -6.84 -12.22
N ASN A 179 -20.20 -6.93 -11.37
CA ASN A 179 -20.24 -7.68 -10.12
C ASN A 179 -19.89 -6.79 -8.92
N HIS A 180 -18.62 -6.45 -8.74
CA HIS A 180 -18.16 -5.66 -7.60
C HIS A 180 -16.88 -4.91 -7.90
N GLU A 181 -16.57 -3.94 -7.07
CA GLU A 181 -15.24 -3.34 -7.00
C GLU A 181 -14.56 -3.78 -5.72
N SER A 182 -13.26 -4.05 -5.80
CA SER A 182 -12.43 -4.46 -4.67
C SER A 182 -11.34 -3.43 -4.40
N LEU A 183 -11.14 -3.14 -3.12
CA LEU A 183 -9.94 -2.49 -2.60
C LEU A 183 -9.20 -3.48 -1.70
N VAL A 184 -7.90 -3.66 -1.89
CA VAL A 184 -7.07 -4.44 -0.96
C VAL A 184 -5.99 -3.57 -0.32
N VAL A 185 -5.79 -3.76 0.99
CA VAL A 185 -4.84 -2.98 1.79
C VAL A 185 -4.35 -3.77 2.99
N ASN A 186 -3.17 -3.44 3.51
CA ASN A 186 -2.55 -4.13 4.64
C ASN A 186 -1.87 -3.18 5.64
N HIS A 187 -1.55 -3.69 6.82
CA HIS A 187 -0.70 -3.04 7.82
C HIS A 187 -0.17 -4.03 8.86
N SER A 188 0.80 -3.59 9.66
CA SER A 188 1.46 -4.39 10.68
C SER A 188 0.70 -4.31 12.02
N VAL A 189 0.32 -5.46 12.57
CA VAL A 189 -0.39 -5.55 13.87
C VAL A 189 0.37 -6.39 14.88
N THR A 190 0.13 -6.13 16.16
CA THR A 190 0.61 -6.97 17.26
C THR A 190 -0.22 -8.26 17.32
N VAL A 191 0.44 -9.42 17.45
CA VAL A 191 -0.23 -10.74 17.60
C VAL A 191 0.16 -11.43 18.91
N GLY A 192 1.39 -11.22 19.39
CA GLY A 192 1.86 -11.80 20.65
C GLY A 192 1.01 -11.39 21.86
N THR A 193 0.60 -12.36 22.68
CA THR A 193 -0.36 -12.16 23.79
C THR A 193 0.28 -11.67 25.10
N THR A 194 1.60 -11.59 25.18
CA THR A 194 2.31 -11.13 26.38
C THR A 194 3.46 -10.20 26.05
N LYS A 195 3.81 -9.30 26.98
CA LYS A 195 5.01 -8.45 26.90
C LYS A 195 6.33 -9.23 26.70
N ARG A 196 6.33 -10.54 26.96
CA ARG A 196 7.51 -11.41 26.88
C ARG A 196 7.64 -12.17 25.55
N ASN A 197 6.62 -12.18 24.72
CA ASN A 197 6.66 -12.81 23.40
C ASN A 197 5.99 -11.92 22.33
N PRO A 198 6.42 -10.65 22.16
CA PRO A 198 5.86 -9.80 21.14
C PRO A 198 6.35 -10.29 19.78
N PHE A 199 5.43 -10.59 18.87
CA PHE A 199 5.70 -10.70 17.44
C PHE A 199 4.55 -10.04 16.69
N THR A 200 4.81 -9.71 15.43
CA THR A 200 3.90 -8.96 14.56
C THR A 200 3.39 -9.84 13.45
N GLY A 201 2.18 -9.53 12.99
CA GLY A 201 1.58 -10.15 11.81
C GLY A 201 1.14 -9.10 10.80
N VAL A 202 0.89 -9.54 9.57
CA VAL A 202 0.29 -8.69 8.54
C VAL A 202 -1.23 -8.81 8.62
N ARG A 203 -1.89 -7.72 9.00
CA ARG A 203 -3.35 -7.58 8.88
C ARG A 203 -3.68 -7.09 7.48
N TRP A 204 -4.58 -7.78 6.81
CA TRP A 204 -5.02 -7.44 5.46
C TRP A 204 -6.54 -7.38 5.38
N TYR A 205 -7.04 -6.61 4.42
CA TYR A 205 -8.46 -6.42 4.15
C TYR A 205 -8.71 -6.48 2.65
N GLU A 206 -9.82 -7.09 2.28
CA GLU A 206 -10.50 -6.84 1.02
C GLU A 206 -11.82 -6.12 1.34
N LEU A 207 -11.94 -4.90 0.82
CA LEU A 207 -13.19 -4.14 0.88
C LEU A 207 -13.90 -4.32 -0.46
N ARG A 208 -15.22 -4.51 -0.42
CA ARG A 208 -16.04 -4.57 -1.64
C ARG A 208 -17.19 -3.57 -1.60
N ARG A 209 -17.57 -3.10 -2.78
CA ARG A 209 -18.89 -2.52 -3.02
C ARG A 209 -19.56 -3.22 -4.20
N THR A 210 -20.87 -3.41 -4.08
CA THR A 210 -21.68 -4.23 -5.01
C THR A 210 -23.05 -3.59 -5.20
N PRO A 211 -23.57 -3.50 -6.44
CA PRO A 211 -22.87 -3.77 -7.69
C PRO A 211 -21.84 -2.67 -8.02
N SER A 212 -20.88 -2.95 -8.90
CA SER A 212 -19.87 -1.97 -9.34
C SER A 212 -20.50 -0.62 -9.73
N GLY A 213 -19.83 0.48 -9.38
CA GLY A 213 -20.33 1.84 -9.60
C GLY A 213 -21.40 2.30 -8.61
N SER A 214 -21.85 1.45 -7.69
CA SER A 214 -22.88 1.77 -6.70
C SER A 214 -22.59 1.15 -5.33
N GLY A 215 -23.29 1.61 -4.30
CA GLY A 215 -23.10 1.16 -2.93
C GLY A 215 -21.86 1.73 -2.23
N SER A 216 -21.71 1.33 -0.97
CA SER A 216 -20.60 1.73 -0.09
C SER A 216 -19.63 0.58 0.10
N PHE A 217 -18.34 0.89 0.22
CA PHE A 217 -17.35 -0.12 0.57
C PHE A 217 -17.59 -0.65 1.99
N SER A 218 -17.56 -1.97 2.14
CA SER A 218 -17.55 -2.67 3.42
C SER A 218 -16.53 -3.81 3.39
N VAL A 219 -16.16 -4.33 4.55
CA VAL A 219 -15.25 -5.48 4.63
C VAL A 219 -15.93 -6.71 4.02
N PHE A 220 -15.36 -7.24 2.94
CA PHE A 220 -15.76 -8.53 2.41
C PHE A 220 -15.04 -9.67 3.12
N GLN A 221 -13.72 -9.53 3.31
CA GLN A 221 -12.92 -10.43 4.11
C GLN A 221 -11.68 -9.74 4.66
N GLN A 222 -11.12 -10.33 5.72
CA GLN A 222 -9.92 -9.84 6.38
C GLN A 222 -9.28 -10.96 7.20
N GLY A 223 -7.97 -10.83 7.47
CA GLY A 223 -7.24 -11.80 8.27
C GLY A 223 -5.94 -11.23 8.83
N THR A 224 -5.36 -11.91 9.81
CA THR A 224 -3.99 -11.61 10.29
C THR A 224 -3.09 -12.79 10.00
N TYR A 225 -2.02 -12.58 9.26
CA TYR A 225 -1.05 -13.61 8.96
C TYR A 225 0.11 -13.60 9.96
N SER A 226 0.19 -14.66 10.76
CA SER A 226 1.27 -14.90 11.73
C SER A 226 1.32 -16.40 12.07
N PRO A 227 1.76 -17.27 11.14
CA PRO A 227 1.76 -18.73 11.32
C PRO A 227 2.76 -19.22 12.38
N ASP A 228 3.71 -18.38 12.80
CA ASP A 228 4.72 -18.68 13.81
C ASP A 228 5.09 -17.39 14.60
N SER A 229 6.16 -17.45 15.39
CA SER A 229 6.67 -16.33 16.18
C SER A 229 7.65 -15.38 15.45
N THR A 230 7.84 -15.56 14.14
CA THR A 230 8.62 -14.63 13.31
C THR A 230 7.82 -13.35 13.10
N PHE A 231 8.47 -12.20 13.29
CA PHE A 231 7.86 -10.91 13.02
C PHE A 231 7.60 -10.76 11.53
N ARG A 232 6.39 -10.37 11.16
CA ARG A 232 6.01 -10.00 9.79
C ARG A 232 5.53 -8.55 9.78
N TRP A 233 6.14 -7.70 8.96
CA TRP A 233 5.86 -6.25 8.91
C TRP A 233 6.35 -5.64 7.58
N MET A 234 6.12 -4.35 7.36
CA MET A 234 6.40 -3.63 6.09
C MET A 234 5.81 -4.34 4.86
N GLY A 235 4.53 -4.72 4.97
CA GLY A 235 3.87 -5.51 3.95
C GLY A 235 3.44 -4.71 2.71
N SER A 236 3.18 -5.41 1.62
CA SER A 236 2.48 -4.88 0.46
C SER A 236 1.47 -5.92 -0.06
N ILE A 237 0.43 -5.46 -0.74
CA ILE A 237 -0.69 -6.30 -1.17
C ILE A 237 -1.19 -5.86 -2.54
N ALA A 238 -1.55 -6.84 -3.38
CA ALA A 238 -2.22 -6.61 -4.65
C ALA A 238 -3.16 -7.77 -4.97
N MET A 239 -3.99 -7.57 -5.98
CA MET A 239 -4.94 -8.56 -6.49
C MET A 239 -4.73 -8.69 -8.00
N ASP A 240 -4.90 -9.87 -8.58
CA ASP A 240 -4.87 -10.08 -10.04
C ASP A 240 -6.27 -10.05 -10.68
N LYS A 241 -6.34 -10.25 -12.01
CA LYS A 241 -7.60 -10.22 -12.76
C LYS A 241 -8.59 -11.31 -12.38
N THR A 242 -8.14 -12.40 -11.77
CA THR A 242 -8.97 -13.53 -11.31
C THR A 242 -9.40 -13.40 -9.85
N GLY A 243 -8.91 -12.38 -9.14
CA GLY A 243 -9.23 -12.15 -7.73
C GLY A 243 -8.30 -12.89 -6.76
N ASP A 244 -7.17 -13.42 -7.24
CA ASP A 244 -6.13 -13.94 -6.37
C ASP A 244 -5.42 -12.75 -5.70
N ILE A 245 -5.14 -12.88 -4.40
CA ILE A 245 -4.52 -11.83 -3.60
C ILE A 245 -3.12 -12.26 -3.20
N ALA A 246 -2.13 -11.43 -3.52
CA ALA A 246 -0.75 -11.61 -3.09
C ALA A 246 -0.41 -10.66 -1.94
N VAL A 247 0.30 -11.16 -0.93
CA VAL A 247 0.78 -10.37 0.22
C VAL A 247 2.25 -10.67 0.47
N GLY A 248 3.11 -9.64 0.39
CA GLY A 248 4.54 -9.72 0.64
C GLY A 248 4.91 -8.92 1.88
N TYR A 249 5.96 -9.30 2.60
CA TYR A 249 6.42 -8.61 3.81
C TYR A 249 7.87 -8.92 4.15
N SER A 250 8.45 -8.10 5.03
CA SER A 250 9.68 -8.41 5.74
C SER A 250 9.41 -9.46 6.82
N ALA A 251 10.37 -10.37 7.05
CA ALA A 251 10.32 -11.41 8.06
C ALA A 251 11.63 -11.47 8.86
N SER A 252 11.57 -11.45 10.20
CA SER A 252 12.77 -11.40 11.05
C SER A 252 12.46 -11.87 12.47
N SER A 253 13.49 -12.35 13.17
CA SER A 253 13.42 -12.76 14.56
C SER A 253 14.82 -12.79 15.17
N SER A 254 14.96 -13.19 16.43
CA SER A 254 16.27 -13.49 17.02
C SER A 254 17.03 -14.64 16.35
N SER A 255 16.35 -15.46 15.52
CA SER A 255 16.92 -16.60 14.78
C SER A 255 16.92 -16.40 13.26
N VAL A 256 16.38 -15.30 12.75
CA VAL A 256 16.20 -15.03 11.32
C VAL A 256 16.70 -13.62 11.02
N PHE A 257 17.65 -13.49 10.08
CA PHE A 257 17.98 -12.18 9.51
C PHE A 257 16.77 -11.58 8.79
N PRO A 258 16.61 -10.25 8.76
CA PRO A 258 15.60 -9.60 7.93
C PRO A 258 15.56 -10.16 6.51
N SER A 259 14.47 -10.86 6.22
CA SER A 259 14.25 -11.67 5.03
C SER A 259 12.98 -11.21 4.33
N ILE A 260 12.79 -11.68 3.10
CA ILE A 260 11.64 -11.34 2.28
C ILE A 260 10.80 -12.59 2.09
N ARG A 261 9.54 -12.53 2.53
CA ARG A 261 8.56 -13.60 2.37
C ARG A 261 7.30 -13.08 1.72
N TYR A 262 6.55 -13.97 1.10
CA TYR A 262 5.24 -13.67 0.55
C TYR A 262 4.32 -14.87 0.72
N THR A 263 3.02 -14.59 0.70
CA THR A 263 1.95 -15.57 0.66
C THR A 263 0.84 -15.03 -0.24
N GLY A 264 -0.26 -15.75 -0.34
CA GLY A 264 -1.43 -15.25 -1.00
C GLY A 264 -2.64 -16.12 -0.75
N ARG A 265 -3.69 -15.90 -1.54
CA ARG A 265 -4.90 -16.69 -1.55
C ARG A 265 -5.59 -16.63 -2.90
N VAL A 266 -6.33 -17.67 -3.23
CA VAL A 266 -7.24 -17.71 -4.37
C VAL A 266 -8.69 -17.53 -3.91
N PRO A 267 -9.65 -17.13 -4.78
CA PRO A 267 -11.06 -16.98 -4.40
C PRO A 267 -11.70 -18.20 -3.74
N ALA A 268 -11.25 -19.41 -4.09
CA ALA A 268 -11.74 -20.67 -3.54
C ALA A 268 -11.24 -20.98 -2.12
N ASP A 269 -10.22 -20.29 -1.62
CA ASP A 269 -9.74 -20.46 -0.26
C ASP A 269 -10.79 -19.96 0.75
N ALA A 270 -10.80 -20.58 1.94
CA ALA A 270 -11.63 -20.13 3.04
C ALA A 270 -11.44 -18.63 3.32
N ALA A 271 -12.53 -17.88 3.38
CA ALA A 271 -12.51 -16.44 3.54
C ALA A 271 -11.69 -16.01 4.77
N GLY A 272 -10.88 -14.96 4.62
CA GLY A 272 -10.03 -14.44 5.69
C GLY A 272 -8.77 -15.25 6.00
N THR A 273 -8.48 -16.30 5.23
CA THR A 273 -7.23 -17.07 5.34
C THR A 273 -6.27 -16.76 4.19
N LEU A 274 -4.97 -16.93 4.45
CA LEU A 274 -3.90 -16.91 3.45
C LEU A 274 -3.20 -18.27 3.49
N GLN A 275 -2.65 -18.68 2.36
CA GLN A 275 -1.91 -19.92 2.19
C GLN A 275 -0.58 -19.93 2.97
N ALA A 276 0.16 -21.03 2.90
CA ALA A 276 1.52 -21.10 3.42
C ALA A 276 2.43 -20.09 2.70
N GLU A 277 3.30 -19.43 3.46
CA GLU A 277 4.25 -18.47 2.91
C GLU A 277 5.43 -19.15 2.21
N THR A 278 6.03 -18.42 1.27
CA THR A 278 7.25 -18.77 0.56
C THR A 278 8.33 -17.73 0.85
N SER A 279 9.58 -18.18 0.97
CA SER A 279 10.73 -17.29 1.09
C SER A 279 11.17 -16.82 -0.30
N LEU A 280 11.06 -15.52 -0.56
CA LEU A 280 11.62 -14.92 -1.78
C LEU A 280 13.13 -14.71 -1.64
N LEU A 281 13.58 -14.34 -0.45
CA LEU A 281 14.99 -14.16 -0.12
C LEU A 281 15.20 -14.34 1.38
N ALA A 282 16.10 -15.24 1.77
CA ALA A 282 16.66 -15.24 3.11
C ALA A 282 17.73 -14.15 3.20
N GLY A 283 17.58 -13.21 4.14
CA GLY A 283 18.59 -12.17 4.38
C GLY A 283 19.88 -12.75 4.93
N SER A 284 20.97 -11.99 4.77
CA SER A 284 22.31 -12.38 5.22
C SER A 284 22.96 -11.37 6.16
N GLY A 285 22.19 -10.40 6.65
CA GLY A 285 22.67 -9.36 7.55
C GLY A 285 21.58 -8.71 8.39
N SER A 286 22.00 -8.14 9.51
CA SER A 286 21.15 -7.34 10.40
C SER A 286 21.57 -5.88 10.36
N GLN A 287 20.59 -4.98 10.50
CA GLN A 287 20.87 -3.57 10.69
C GLN A 287 21.49 -3.35 12.07
N LEU A 288 22.60 -2.61 12.12
CA LEU A 288 23.41 -2.38 13.32
C LEU A 288 23.17 -0.98 13.93
N SER A 289 23.85 -0.74 15.04
CA SER A 289 23.54 0.31 16.03
C SER A 289 23.28 1.70 15.47
N ASN A 290 22.39 2.42 16.17
CA ASN A 290 21.90 3.77 15.86
C ASN A 290 21.03 3.86 14.60
N LEU A 291 20.50 2.73 14.12
CA LEU A 291 19.60 2.69 12.97
C LEU A 291 18.48 1.66 13.22
N ASN A 292 17.28 2.15 13.51
CA ASN A 292 16.09 1.32 13.69
C ASN A 292 15.11 1.41 12.50
N ARG A 293 15.13 2.52 11.77
CA ARG A 293 14.25 2.77 10.64
C ARG A 293 14.47 1.71 9.56
N TRP A 294 13.39 1.15 9.02
CA TRP A 294 13.44 0.03 8.09
C TRP A 294 12.36 0.16 7.02
N GLY A 295 12.75 0.12 5.76
CA GLY A 295 11.86 -0.28 4.67
C GLY A 295 10.62 0.58 4.47
N ASP A 296 10.71 1.92 4.54
CA ASP A 296 9.57 2.85 4.39
C ASP A 296 8.67 2.61 3.16
N TYR A 297 9.22 1.92 2.15
CA TYR A 297 8.58 1.62 0.88
C TYR A 297 8.82 0.16 0.50
N SER A 298 7.73 -0.61 0.44
CA SER A 298 7.65 -1.90 -0.23
C SER A 298 6.42 -1.89 -1.15
N ALA A 299 6.47 -2.65 -2.25
CA ALA A 299 5.40 -2.62 -3.25
C ALA A 299 5.25 -3.96 -3.96
N ILE A 300 4.04 -4.51 -3.94
CA ILE A 300 3.57 -5.49 -4.91
C ILE A 300 2.76 -4.75 -5.98
N SER A 301 3.13 -4.93 -7.25
CA SER A 301 2.37 -4.46 -8.42
C SER A 301 2.07 -5.64 -9.34
N VAL A 302 0.95 -5.58 -10.06
CA VAL A 302 0.63 -6.57 -11.10
C VAL A 302 1.12 -6.09 -12.46
N ASP A 303 1.66 -7.01 -13.25
CA ASP A 303 2.05 -6.77 -14.63
C ASP A 303 0.80 -6.43 -15.47
N PRO A 304 0.69 -5.21 -16.04
CA PRO A 304 -0.48 -4.85 -16.84
C PRO A 304 -0.55 -5.61 -18.18
N GLY A 305 0.51 -6.31 -18.59
CA GLY A 305 0.57 -7.08 -19.83
C GLY A 305 -0.22 -8.39 -19.78
N ASP A 306 -0.19 -9.10 -18.65
CA ASP A 306 -0.95 -10.35 -18.45
C ASP A 306 -2.02 -10.24 -17.35
N ASP A 307 -1.93 -9.20 -16.51
CA ASP A 307 -2.78 -8.90 -15.37
C ASP A 307 -2.86 -10.05 -14.34
N CYS A 308 -1.79 -10.85 -14.28
CA CYS A 308 -1.60 -12.05 -13.45
C CYS A 308 -0.26 -12.07 -12.70
N THR A 309 0.81 -11.57 -13.31
CA THR A 309 2.16 -11.68 -12.73
C THR A 309 2.36 -10.58 -11.70
N PHE A 310 2.65 -10.97 -10.46
CA PHE A 310 3.00 -10.06 -9.39
C PHE A 310 4.51 -9.78 -9.40
N PHE A 311 4.88 -8.52 -9.23
CA PHE A 311 6.26 -8.10 -8.95
C PHE A 311 6.32 -7.52 -7.54
N TYR A 312 7.16 -8.11 -6.68
CA TYR A 312 7.39 -7.62 -5.32
C TYR A 312 8.77 -6.98 -5.19
N THR A 313 8.79 -5.73 -4.71
CA THR A 313 10.00 -4.96 -4.44
C THR A 313 10.08 -4.58 -2.97
N THR A 314 11.17 -4.93 -2.30
CA THR A 314 11.40 -4.55 -0.89
C THR A 314 12.88 -4.56 -0.51
N GLU A 315 13.17 -3.93 0.62
CA GLU A 315 14.49 -3.83 1.25
C GLU A 315 14.96 -5.17 1.87
N TYR A 316 16.29 -5.40 1.85
CA TYR A 316 17.00 -6.40 2.65
C TYR A 316 18.47 -5.96 2.89
N LEU A 317 19.22 -6.71 3.71
CA LEU A 317 20.67 -6.54 3.83
C LEU A 317 21.45 -7.73 3.29
N LYS A 318 22.50 -7.44 2.50
CA LYS A 318 23.49 -8.41 2.01
C LYS A 318 24.51 -8.82 3.08
N SER A 319 24.75 -7.96 4.07
CA SER A 319 25.65 -8.20 5.20
C SER A 319 25.23 -7.27 6.34
N SER A 320 25.55 -7.63 7.58
CA SER A 320 25.24 -6.75 8.72
C SER A 320 25.97 -5.41 8.58
N GLY A 321 25.28 -4.31 8.88
CA GLY A 321 25.83 -2.97 8.70
C GLY A 321 24.83 -1.85 9.00
N THR A 322 25.25 -0.62 8.69
CA THR A 322 24.47 0.61 8.88
C THR A 322 24.38 1.32 7.54
N PHE A 323 23.18 1.71 7.10
CA PHE A 323 22.92 2.35 5.79
C PHE A 323 23.45 1.57 4.56
N ASN A 324 23.52 0.24 4.65
CA ASN A 324 23.98 -0.65 3.58
C ASN A 324 22.85 -1.54 3.02
N TRP A 325 21.62 -1.06 3.12
CA TRP A 325 20.44 -1.76 2.60
C TRP A 325 20.54 -1.96 1.08
N SER A 326 19.81 -2.95 0.58
CA SER A 326 19.70 -3.28 -0.83
C SER A 326 18.24 -3.58 -1.16
N THR A 327 17.88 -3.45 -2.43
CA THR A 327 16.54 -3.79 -2.91
C THR A 327 16.57 -5.15 -3.61
N ARG A 328 15.56 -5.98 -3.35
CA ARG A 328 15.28 -7.19 -4.12
C ARG A 328 13.97 -6.98 -4.89
N ILE A 329 13.97 -7.44 -6.14
CA ILE A 329 12.77 -7.56 -6.96
C ILE A 329 12.59 -9.05 -7.25
N GLY A 330 11.39 -9.56 -7.09
CA GLY A 330 11.01 -10.92 -7.48
C GLY A 330 9.64 -10.94 -8.12
N SER A 331 9.40 -11.90 -9.00
CA SER A 331 8.10 -12.12 -9.61
C SER A 331 7.53 -13.50 -9.31
N PHE A 332 6.21 -13.58 -9.25
CA PHE A 332 5.47 -14.82 -9.05
C PHE A 332 4.04 -14.65 -9.57
N LYS A 333 3.35 -15.77 -9.78
CA LYS A 333 2.02 -15.81 -10.37
C LYS A 333 1.28 -17.04 -9.83
N PHE A 334 -0.03 -16.93 -9.64
CA PHE A 334 -0.86 -18.08 -9.28
C PHE A 334 -1.07 -18.99 -10.51
N PRO A 335 -1.01 -20.32 -10.36
CA PRO A 335 -1.18 -21.24 -11.49
C PRO A 335 -2.50 -21.11 -12.25
N GLY A 336 -3.56 -20.61 -11.58
CA GLY A 336 -4.90 -20.48 -12.13
C GLY A 336 -5.15 -19.22 -12.98
N CYS A 337 -4.34 -18.17 -12.82
CA CYS A 337 -4.47 -16.96 -13.62
C CYS A 337 -3.77 -17.17 -14.97
N GLN A 338 -4.45 -16.98 -16.10
CA GLN A 338 -3.87 -17.13 -17.44
C GLN A 338 -4.17 -15.92 -18.29
#